data_AF-A0AAU4M2J7-F1
#
_entry.id   AF-A0AAU4M2J7-F1
#
_cell.length_a   1.000
_cell.length_b   1.000
_cell.length_c   1.000
_cell.angle_alpha   90.00
_cell.angle_beta   90.00
_cell.angle_gamma   90.00
#
_symmetry.space_group_name_H-M   'P 1'
#
loop_
_entity.id
_entity.type
_entity.pdbx_description
1 polymer ?
#
loop_
_entity_poly.entity_id
_entity_poly.type
_entity_poly.pdbx_seq_one_letter_code
_entity_poly.pdbx_strand_id
1 'polypeptide(L)'
;MRATAVGVIVSVLLILAIVFGSRFLENFDSALLPYAVATVFLAFGVAYRYTVWVSAPGARRLFDQGRRSFFSMTNFRNAPTALPKMIATYLGFQKFLGARSHARWAAHQLIFWGCILAALITFPLTWGWFTFTSGTGSGPGYEMRIWGFKVIGFGALNVVGRLMFHGLDIAAVLVIPGACYFLWRRMKDRGAITGQRFAYDLVPLIALIVISVTGLLLTFSSIFLHGGGYEFLAIFHMVSVVFTLIYIPFGKFFHIVQRPAAVGMQLFKYTARQDQQIFSCRRCEEPIDTGPYVENLRGTMRDLSLDFDEWAEYCPRCKRVLRGSAYLSRVKKGFK
;
A
#
# COMPACT_ATOMS: atom_id res chain seq x y z
N MET A 1 11.32 -10.13 19.64
CA MET A 1 10.88 -9.21 20.72
C MET A 1 10.61 -7.79 20.23
N ARG A 2 11.54 -7.09 19.55
CA ARG A 2 11.31 -5.69 19.10
C ARG A 2 10.10 -5.49 18.19
N ALA A 3 9.92 -6.32 17.16
CA ALA A 3 8.79 -6.16 16.21
C ALA A 3 7.42 -6.39 16.85
N THR A 4 7.30 -7.38 17.73
CA THR A 4 6.07 -7.67 18.48
C THR A 4 5.72 -6.50 19.40
N ALA A 5 6.70 -5.95 20.12
CA ALA A 5 6.49 -4.78 20.99
C ALA A 5 5.99 -3.56 20.19
N VAL A 6 6.59 -3.27 19.03
CA VAL A 6 6.11 -2.19 18.15
C VAL A 6 4.67 -2.44 17.69
N GLY A 7 4.34 -3.67 17.31
CA GLY A 7 2.98 -4.05 16.96
C GLY A 7 1.98 -3.79 18.09
N VAL A 8 2.30 -4.24 19.32
CA VAL A 8 1.44 -4.03 20.50
C VAL A 8 1.27 -2.55 20.81
N ILE A 9 2.35 -1.77 20.77
CA ILE A 9 2.29 -0.32 21.01
C ILE A 9 1.37 0.36 20.01
N VAL A 10 1.51 0.05 18.72
CA VAL A 10 0.64 0.63 17.67
C VAL A 10 -0.82 0.25 17.87
N SER A 11 -1.11 -0.99 18.26
CA SER A 11 -2.48 -1.41 18.57
C SER A 11 -3.06 -0.67 19.78
N VAL A 12 -2.30 -0.55 20.87
CA VAL A 12 -2.73 0.21 22.06
C VAL A 12 -2.98 1.67 21.70
N LEU A 13 -2.07 2.30 20.94
CA LEU A 13 -2.26 3.68 20.47
C LEU A 13 -3.51 3.83 19.61
N LEU A 14 -3.80 2.87 18.72
CA LEU A 14 -5.02 2.90 17.92
C LEU A 14 -6.27 2.73 18.79
N ILE A 15 -6.26 1.82 19.77
CA ILE A 15 -7.38 1.65 20.72
C ILE A 15 -7.63 2.96 21.46
N LEU A 16 -6.58 3.60 21.99
CA LEU A 16 -6.70 4.91 22.64
C LEU A 16 -7.25 5.97 21.68
N ALA A 17 -6.77 6.00 20.42
CA ALA A 17 -7.27 6.94 19.42
C ALA A 17 -8.74 6.70 19.04
N ILE A 18 -9.22 5.45 19.05
CA ILE A 18 -10.64 5.11 18.89
C ILE A 18 -11.43 5.62 20.09
N VAL A 19 -11.01 5.31 21.32
CA VAL A 19 -11.72 5.71 22.55
C VAL A 19 -11.81 7.24 22.65
N PHE A 20 -10.70 7.96 22.51
CA PHE A 20 -10.71 9.42 22.61
C PHE A 20 -11.37 10.09 21.39
N GLY A 21 -11.11 9.58 20.18
CA GLY A 21 -11.68 10.14 18.94
C GLY A 21 -13.19 9.96 18.84
N SER A 22 -13.73 8.91 19.45
CA SER A 22 -15.19 8.67 19.55
C SER A 22 -15.84 9.33 20.78
N ARG A 23 -15.13 10.23 21.47
CA ARG A 23 -15.58 10.89 22.73
C ARG A 23 -15.93 9.87 23.82
N PHE A 24 -14.95 9.06 24.20
CA PHE A 24 -15.12 7.97 25.17
C PHE A 24 -16.23 6.98 24.77
N LEU A 25 -16.29 6.65 23.48
CA LEU A 25 -17.27 5.72 22.88
C LEU A 25 -18.70 6.26 22.76
N GLU A 26 -18.98 7.53 23.10
CA GLU A 26 -20.29 8.16 22.91
C GLU A 26 -20.75 8.13 21.44
N ASN A 27 -19.83 8.35 20.51
CA ASN A 27 -20.09 8.34 19.07
C ASN A 27 -19.81 6.97 18.41
N PHE A 28 -19.48 5.95 19.19
CA PHE A 28 -19.09 4.65 18.65
C PHE A 28 -20.32 3.76 18.41
N ASP A 29 -20.52 3.35 17.17
CA ASP A 29 -21.57 2.39 16.82
C ASP A 29 -21.13 0.96 17.15
N SER A 30 -21.86 0.29 18.05
CA SER A 30 -21.59 -1.09 18.43
C SER A 30 -21.65 -2.08 17.27
N ALA A 31 -22.43 -1.81 16.22
CA ALA A 31 -22.50 -2.64 15.02
C ALA A 31 -21.16 -2.66 14.26
N LEU A 32 -20.30 -1.65 14.48
CA LEU A 32 -18.99 -1.53 13.84
C LEU A 32 -17.87 -2.23 14.63
N LEU A 33 -18.16 -2.78 15.81
CA LEU A 33 -17.17 -3.40 16.69
C LEU A 33 -16.31 -4.48 16.00
N PRO A 34 -16.86 -5.42 15.21
CA PRO A 34 -16.05 -6.43 14.52
C PRO A 34 -15.03 -5.81 13.54
N TYR A 35 -15.44 -4.74 12.84
CA TYR A 35 -14.55 -4.00 11.95
C TYR A 35 -13.47 -3.27 12.75
N ALA A 36 -13.82 -2.64 13.87
CA ALA A 36 -12.86 -1.93 14.72
C ALA A 36 -11.77 -2.88 15.24
N VAL A 37 -12.16 -4.05 15.75
CA VAL A 37 -11.23 -5.10 16.17
C VAL A 37 -10.33 -5.54 15.00
N ALA A 38 -10.90 -5.75 13.81
CA ALA A 38 -10.12 -6.09 12.62
C ALA A 38 -9.12 -4.99 12.22
N THR A 39 -9.46 -3.70 12.38
CA THR A 39 -8.52 -2.60 12.13
C THR A 39 -7.38 -2.54 13.15
N VAL A 40 -7.63 -2.89 14.42
CA VAL A 40 -6.58 -3.00 15.44
C VAL A 40 -5.63 -4.15 15.14
N PHE A 41 -6.16 -5.29 14.70
CA PHE A 41 -5.33 -6.40 14.23
C PHE A 41 -4.54 -6.05 12.96
N LEU A 42 -5.17 -5.36 12.01
CA LEU A 42 -4.49 -4.86 10.82
C LEU A 42 -3.33 -3.93 11.21
N ALA A 43 -3.55 -2.99 12.13
CA ALA A 43 -2.52 -2.07 12.60
C ALA A 43 -1.36 -2.81 13.28
N PHE A 44 -1.67 -3.81 14.13
CA PHE A 44 -0.68 -4.71 14.71
C PHE A 44 0.17 -5.39 13.61
N GLY A 45 -0.50 -6.09 12.69
CA GLY A 45 0.13 -6.91 11.67
C GLY A 45 0.99 -6.08 10.72
N VAL A 46 0.50 -4.90 10.34
CA VAL A 46 1.23 -3.94 9.53
C VAL A 46 2.48 -3.46 10.25
N ALA A 47 2.36 -2.98 11.49
CA ALA A 47 3.49 -2.48 12.27
C ALA A 47 4.55 -3.57 12.53
N TYR A 48 4.10 -4.79 12.87
CA TYR A 48 4.96 -5.96 13.03
C TYR A 48 5.72 -6.28 11.74
N ARG A 49 5.01 -6.47 10.62
CA ARG A 49 5.60 -6.84 9.32
C ARG A 49 6.52 -5.75 8.79
N TYR A 50 6.15 -4.49 8.97
CA TYR A 50 6.98 -3.35 8.58
C TYR A 50 8.27 -3.30 9.38
N THR A 51 8.20 -3.53 10.70
CA THR A 51 9.39 -3.58 11.56
C THR A 51 10.30 -4.74 11.16
N VAL A 52 9.75 -5.93 10.88
CA VAL A 52 10.54 -7.08 10.39
C VAL A 52 11.20 -6.76 9.05
N TRP A 53 10.47 -6.15 8.12
CA TRP A 53 10.99 -5.77 6.81
C TRP A 53 12.15 -4.77 6.92
N VAL A 54 11.97 -3.66 7.66
CA VAL A 54 13.02 -2.65 7.87
C VAL A 54 14.18 -3.21 8.71
N SER A 55 13.97 -4.28 9.48
CA SER A 55 15.05 -4.92 10.23
C SER A 55 16.07 -5.64 9.34
N ALA A 56 15.72 -6.02 8.11
CA ALA A 56 16.64 -6.67 7.18
C ALA A 56 17.74 -5.68 6.73
N PRO A 57 19.03 -6.08 6.69
CA PRO A 57 20.15 -5.15 6.46
C PRO A 57 20.01 -4.25 5.23
N GLY A 58 19.68 -4.84 4.07
CA GLY A 58 19.51 -4.08 2.83
C GLY A 58 18.33 -3.11 2.86
N ALA A 59 17.21 -3.51 3.48
CA ALA A 59 16.05 -2.64 3.64
C ALA A 59 16.35 -1.51 4.62
N ARG A 60 17.01 -1.80 5.74
CA ARG A 60 17.40 -0.82 6.76
C ARG A 60 18.27 0.27 6.17
N ARG A 61 19.34 -0.10 5.47
CA ARG A 61 20.31 0.84 4.91
C ARG A 61 19.66 1.78 3.88
N LEU A 62 18.83 1.22 3.00
CA LEU A 62 18.05 2.02 2.04
C LEU A 62 17.00 2.91 2.72
N PHE A 63 16.33 2.41 3.76
CA PHE A 63 15.36 3.17 4.54
C PHE A 63 16.02 4.35 5.24
N ASP A 64 17.17 4.14 5.88
CA ASP A 64 17.92 5.19 6.57
C ASP A 64 18.43 6.25 5.60
N GLN A 65 18.93 5.85 4.42
CA GLN A 65 19.32 6.80 3.39
C GLN A 65 18.13 7.58 2.85
N GLY A 66 17.01 6.90 2.56
CA GLY A 66 15.79 7.56 2.11
C GLY A 66 15.26 8.56 3.15
N ARG A 67 15.30 8.20 4.44
CA ARG A 67 14.92 9.07 5.56
C ARG A 67 15.83 10.29 5.66
N ARG A 68 17.16 10.10 5.58
CA ARG A 68 18.13 11.22 5.57
C ARG A 68 17.90 12.16 4.40
N SER A 69 17.66 11.61 3.20
CA SER A 69 17.37 12.41 2.01
C SER A 69 16.04 13.17 2.12
N PHE A 70 15.02 12.55 2.72
CA PHE A 70 13.69 13.13 2.92
C PHE A 70 13.69 14.29 3.92
N PHE A 71 14.42 14.15 5.04
CA PHE A 71 14.52 15.20 6.08
C PHE A 71 15.69 16.18 5.87
N SER A 72 16.44 16.07 4.77
CA SER A 72 17.52 17.01 4.45
C SER A 72 16.96 18.34 3.94
N MET A 73 17.14 19.40 4.72
CA MET A 73 16.74 20.75 4.34
C MET A 73 17.46 21.23 3.06
N THR A 74 18.71 20.81 2.85
CA THR A 74 19.50 21.14 1.65
C THR A 74 18.86 20.55 0.38
N ASN A 75 18.40 19.31 0.43
CA ASN A 75 17.72 18.67 -0.70
C ASN A 75 16.39 19.34 -1.01
N PHE A 76 15.64 19.73 0.03
CA PHE A 76 14.37 20.42 -0.13
C PHE A 76 14.54 21.81 -0.75
N ARG A 77 15.62 22.53 -0.41
CA ARG A 77 15.96 23.83 -1.00
C ARG A 77 16.44 23.71 -2.45
N ASN A 78 17.26 22.70 -2.76
CA ASN A 78 17.81 22.50 -4.09
C ASN A 78 16.80 21.91 -5.08
N ALA A 79 15.82 21.13 -4.62
CA ALA A 79 14.83 20.48 -5.46
C ALA A 79 13.42 20.42 -4.82
N PRO A 80 12.78 21.58 -4.56
CA PRO A 80 11.50 21.64 -3.83
C PRO A 80 10.36 20.92 -4.54
N THR A 81 10.41 20.83 -5.88
CA THR A 81 9.39 20.16 -6.68
C THR A 81 9.62 18.66 -6.84
N ALA A 82 10.82 18.14 -6.51
CA ALA A 82 11.16 16.74 -6.74
C ALA A 82 10.31 15.79 -5.88
N LEU A 83 10.15 16.09 -4.59
CA LEU A 83 9.39 15.25 -3.68
C LEU A 83 7.88 15.21 -4.01
N PRO A 84 7.17 16.36 -4.17
CA PRO A 84 5.76 16.35 -4.58
C PRO A 84 5.55 15.65 -5.93
N LYS A 85 6.43 15.90 -6.90
CA LYS A 85 6.37 15.26 -8.22
C LYS A 85 6.56 13.76 -8.12
N MET A 86 7.47 13.26 -7.28
CA MET A 86 7.68 11.84 -7.06
C MET A 86 6.48 11.19 -6.37
N ILE A 87 5.90 11.84 -5.35
CA ILE A 87 4.67 11.34 -4.70
C ILE A 87 3.55 11.23 -5.74
N ALA A 88 3.27 12.30 -6.48
CA ALA A 88 2.23 12.29 -7.51
C ALA A 88 2.50 11.21 -8.58
N THR A 89 3.74 11.08 -9.05
CA THR A 89 4.07 10.19 -10.18
C THR A 89 4.18 8.71 -9.79
N TYR A 90 4.70 8.40 -8.60
CA TYR A 90 4.99 7.02 -8.17
C TYR A 90 3.93 6.43 -7.23
N LEU A 91 3.29 7.25 -6.39
CA LEU A 91 2.22 6.81 -5.48
C LEU A 91 0.84 7.00 -6.11
N GLY A 92 0.52 8.23 -6.57
CA GLY A 92 -0.81 8.57 -7.11
C GLY A 92 -1.05 8.00 -8.51
N PHE A 93 -0.38 8.56 -9.51
CA PHE A 93 -0.57 8.20 -10.92
C PHE A 93 0.17 6.93 -11.34
N GLN A 94 1.17 6.49 -10.58
CA GLN A 94 1.88 5.23 -10.80
C GLN A 94 2.34 5.05 -12.26
N LYS A 95 2.91 6.11 -12.87
CA LYS A 95 3.15 6.20 -14.33
C LYS A 95 4.02 5.07 -14.90
N PHE A 96 4.84 4.42 -14.06
CA PHE A 96 5.64 3.27 -14.46
C PHE A 96 4.82 2.07 -14.95
N LEU A 97 3.55 1.94 -14.53
CA LEU A 97 2.63 0.93 -15.06
C LEU A 97 2.16 1.30 -16.47
N GLY A 98 1.84 2.56 -16.70
CA GLY A 98 1.38 3.08 -17.99
C GLY A 98 2.42 2.92 -19.08
N ALA A 99 3.69 3.12 -18.76
CA ALA A 99 4.81 2.92 -19.68
C ALA A 99 4.94 1.47 -20.22
N ARG A 100 4.30 0.48 -19.57
CA ARG A 100 4.32 -0.92 -20.00
C ARG A 100 2.98 -1.37 -20.59
N SER A 101 1.85 -0.85 -20.10
CA SER A 101 0.51 -1.16 -20.60
C SER A 101 -0.52 -0.19 -20.04
N HIS A 102 -1.18 0.55 -20.92
CA HIS A 102 -2.26 1.48 -20.55
C HIS A 102 -3.46 0.78 -19.91
N ALA A 103 -3.83 -0.42 -20.40
CA ALA A 103 -4.94 -1.19 -19.82
C ALA A 103 -4.66 -1.62 -18.37
N ARG A 104 -3.45 -2.11 -18.07
CA ARG A 104 -3.04 -2.42 -16.69
C ARG A 104 -3.04 -1.19 -15.80
N TRP A 105 -2.62 -0.06 -16.35
CA TRP A 105 -2.56 1.19 -15.63
C TRP A 105 -3.95 1.67 -15.25
N ALA A 106 -4.89 1.73 -16.20
CA ALA A 106 -6.27 2.13 -15.94
C ALA A 106 -6.95 1.21 -14.91
N ALA A 107 -6.83 -0.11 -15.07
CA ALA A 107 -7.38 -1.07 -14.12
C ALA A 107 -6.78 -0.92 -12.70
N HIS A 108 -5.48 -0.62 -12.60
CA HIS A 108 -4.88 -0.33 -11.29
C HIS A 108 -5.38 0.99 -10.72
N GLN A 109 -5.53 2.05 -11.53
CA GLN A 109 -6.07 3.32 -11.04
C GLN A 109 -7.47 3.15 -10.46
N LEU A 110 -8.33 2.37 -11.12
CA LEU A 110 -9.65 2.01 -10.62
C LEU A 110 -9.61 1.33 -9.25
N ILE A 111 -8.83 0.26 -9.10
CA ILE A 111 -8.67 -0.41 -7.79
C ILE A 111 -8.07 0.53 -6.75
N PHE A 112 -7.02 1.27 -7.11
CA PHE A 112 -6.28 2.10 -6.17
C PHE A 112 -7.16 3.21 -5.60
N TRP A 113 -7.81 4.01 -6.46
CA TRP A 113 -8.67 5.09 -6.02
C TRP A 113 -9.95 4.57 -5.35
N GLY A 114 -10.52 3.46 -5.83
CA GLY A 114 -11.63 2.81 -5.17
C GLY A 114 -11.30 2.34 -3.75
N CYS A 115 -10.16 1.67 -3.56
CA CYS A 115 -9.72 1.23 -2.22
C CYS A 115 -9.35 2.40 -1.30
N ILE A 116 -8.72 3.45 -1.83
CA ILE A 116 -8.39 4.66 -1.06
C ILE A 116 -9.66 5.37 -0.60
N LEU A 117 -10.62 5.56 -1.51
CA LEU A 117 -11.92 6.15 -1.18
C LEU A 117 -12.64 5.33 -0.10
N ALA A 118 -12.71 4.01 -0.29
CA ALA A 118 -13.30 3.11 0.70
C ALA A 118 -12.61 3.25 2.06
N ALA A 119 -11.28 3.19 2.13
CA ALA A 119 -10.53 3.29 3.38
C ALA A 119 -10.69 4.65 4.09
N LEU A 120 -10.73 5.76 3.32
CA LEU A 120 -10.92 7.10 3.87
C LEU A 120 -12.32 7.31 4.47
N ILE A 121 -13.32 6.56 4.00
CA ILE A 121 -14.67 6.59 4.56
C ILE A 121 -14.80 5.58 5.70
N THR A 122 -14.44 4.31 5.46
CA THR A 122 -14.75 3.21 6.39
C THR A 122 -13.92 3.23 7.66
N PHE A 123 -12.62 3.56 7.61
CA PHE A 123 -11.81 3.53 8.82
C PHE A 123 -12.23 4.61 9.81
N PRO A 124 -12.36 5.91 9.43
CA PRO A 124 -12.80 6.92 10.38
C PRO A 124 -14.23 6.68 10.88
N LEU A 125 -15.13 6.12 10.05
CA LEU A 125 -16.47 5.73 10.47
C LEU A 125 -16.42 4.60 11.52
N THR A 126 -15.63 3.55 11.24
CA THR A 126 -15.43 2.41 12.14
C THR A 126 -14.82 2.83 13.48
N TRP A 127 -14.00 3.86 13.49
CA TRP A 127 -13.39 4.41 14.71
C TRP A 127 -14.29 5.39 15.48
N GLY A 128 -15.48 5.70 14.95
CA GLY A 128 -16.38 6.72 15.52
C GLY A 128 -15.80 8.13 15.42
N TRP A 129 -14.85 8.38 14.51
CA TRP A 129 -14.21 9.69 14.35
C TRP A 129 -15.09 10.68 13.61
N PHE A 130 -16.06 10.21 12.83
CA PHE A 130 -17.12 11.07 12.33
C PHE A 130 -18.48 10.39 12.40
N THR A 131 -19.52 11.20 12.56
CA THR A 131 -20.92 10.77 12.66
C THR A 131 -21.80 11.66 11.80
N PHE A 132 -22.93 11.11 11.36
CA PHE A 132 -24.01 11.87 10.75
C PHE A 132 -25.16 11.98 11.74
N THR A 133 -25.51 13.20 12.13
CA THR A 133 -26.61 13.46 13.05
C THR A 133 -27.70 14.26 12.33
N SER A 134 -28.97 13.92 12.55
CA SER A 134 -30.08 14.75 12.05
C SER A 134 -30.12 16.08 12.83
N GLY A 135 -29.89 17.20 12.15
CA GLY A 135 -29.79 18.53 12.78
C GLY A 135 -31.14 19.09 13.25
N THR A 136 -32.25 18.56 12.72
CA THR A 136 -33.62 18.91 13.12
C THR A 136 -34.45 17.64 13.23
N GLY A 137 -35.26 17.50 14.29
CA GLY A 137 -36.10 16.32 14.52
C GLY A 137 -37.20 16.08 13.46
N SER A 138 -37.33 16.99 12.48
CA SER A 138 -38.40 17.00 11.47
C SER A 138 -37.94 17.37 10.04
N GLY A 139 -36.64 17.54 9.76
CA GLY A 139 -36.15 17.96 8.44
C GLY A 139 -35.11 17.02 7.82
N PRO A 140 -34.91 17.03 6.49
CA PRO A 140 -33.96 16.17 5.78
C PRO A 140 -32.48 16.61 5.94
N GLY A 141 -32.20 17.43 6.96
CA GLY A 141 -30.90 18.05 7.20
C GLY A 141 -30.01 17.16 8.07
N TYR A 142 -28.86 16.76 7.50
CA TYR A 142 -27.83 16.01 8.20
C TYR A 142 -26.64 16.92 8.51
N GLU A 143 -26.04 16.73 9.66
CA GLU A 143 -24.79 17.36 10.07
C GLU A 143 -23.71 16.29 10.14
N MET A 144 -22.61 16.50 9.41
CA MET A 144 -21.40 15.71 9.58
C MET A 144 -20.59 16.31 10.72
N ARG A 145 -20.32 15.49 11.73
CA ARG A 145 -19.50 15.85 12.87
C ARG A 145 -18.21 15.05 12.83
N ILE A 146 -17.05 15.70 12.98
CA ILE A 146 -15.75 15.03 13.13
C ILE A 146 -15.27 15.30 14.56
N TRP A 147 -14.96 14.23 15.30
CA TRP A 147 -14.60 14.27 16.72
C TRP A 147 -15.61 15.05 17.59
N GLY A 148 -16.89 15.03 17.18
CA GLY A 148 -17.98 15.76 17.84
C GLY A 148 -18.21 17.20 17.37
N PHE A 149 -17.26 17.79 16.64
CA PHE A 149 -17.40 19.14 16.10
C PHE A 149 -18.15 19.12 14.79
N LYS A 150 -19.18 19.96 14.65
CA LYS A 150 -19.91 20.14 13.38
C LYS A 150 -18.97 20.71 12.33
N VAL A 151 -18.81 20.00 11.22
CA VAL A 151 -17.95 20.42 10.11
C VAL A 151 -18.77 20.95 8.95
N ILE A 152 -19.78 20.20 8.51
CA ILE A 152 -20.68 20.61 7.43
C ILE A 152 -22.11 20.18 7.74
N GLY A 153 -23.08 20.98 7.29
CA GLY A 153 -24.49 20.60 7.20
C GLY A 153 -24.90 20.44 5.74
N PHE A 154 -25.67 19.40 5.43
CA PHE A 154 -26.17 19.15 4.08
C PHE A 154 -27.57 18.52 4.10
N GLY A 155 -28.35 18.77 3.05
CA GLY A 155 -29.62 18.06 2.84
C GLY A 155 -29.40 16.69 2.23
N ALA A 156 -30.15 15.68 2.69
CA ALA A 156 -30.03 14.30 2.21
C ALA A 156 -30.20 14.15 0.69
N LEU A 157 -31.11 14.94 0.12
CA LEU A 157 -31.46 14.89 -1.31
C LEU A 157 -30.55 15.71 -2.21
N ASN A 158 -29.63 16.50 -1.65
CA ASN A 158 -28.71 17.32 -2.44
C ASN A 158 -27.55 16.47 -2.98
N VAL A 159 -26.86 16.98 -4.00
CA VAL A 159 -25.71 16.28 -4.63
C VAL A 159 -24.68 15.87 -3.58
N VAL A 160 -24.37 16.75 -2.62
CA VAL A 160 -23.45 16.47 -1.52
C VAL A 160 -23.96 15.31 -0.65
N GLY A 161 -25.25 15.31 -0.27
CA GLY A 161 -25.84 14.23 0.52
C GLY A 161 -25.77 12.88 -0.19
N ARG A 162 -26.13 12.84 -1.48
CA ARG A 162 -26.00 11.62 -2.30
C ARG A 162 -24.55 11.13 -2.37
N LEU A 163 -23.58 12.01 -2.55
CA LEU A 163 -22.16 11.63 -2.57
C LEU A 163 -21.68 11.11 -1.21
N MET A 164 -22.16 11.67 -0.11
CA MET A 164 -21.82 11.20 1.24
C MET A 164 -22.40 9.82 1.54
N PHE A 165 -23.69 9.59 1.22
CA PHE A 165 -24.35 8.31 1.49
C PHE A 165 -23.96 7.20 0.49
N HIS A 166 -23.63 7.55 -0.76
CA HIS A 166 -23.24 6.59 -1.81
C HIS A 166 -21.73 6.57 -2.10
N GLY A 167 -20.90 7.17 -1.24
CA GLY A 167 -19.44 7.22 -1.44
C GLY A 167 -18.80 5.82 -1.53
N LEU A 168 -19.32 4.86 -0.75
CA LEU A 168 -18.88 3.46 -0.78
C LEU A 168 -19.38 2.71 -2.03
N ASP A 169 -20.55 3.07 -2.57
CA ASP A 169 -21.05 2.51 -3.82
C ASP A 169 -20.14 2.94 -5.00
N ILE A 170 -19.73 4.22 -5.01
CA ILE A 170 -18.75 4.73 -6.00
C ILE A 170 -17.43 3.97 -5.89
N ALA A 171 -16.94 3.75 -4.67
CA ALA A 171 -15.74 2.96 -4.44
C ALA A 171 -15.88 1.54 -5.01
N ALA A 172 -17.01 0.87 -4.78
CA ALA A 172 -17.29 -0.46 -5.29
C ALA A 172 -17.33 -0.50 -6.84
N VAL A 173 -18.00 0.48 -7.46
CA VAL A 173 -18.07 0.60 -8.93
C VAL A 173 -16.70 0.83 -9.56
N LEU A 174 -15.76 1.47 -8.85
CA LEU A 174 -14.36 1.57 -9.29
C LEU A 174 -13.61 0.25 -9.09
N VAL A 175 -13.73 -0.39 -7.91
CA VAL A 175 -12.96 -1.59 -7.58
C VAL A 175 -13.34 -2.79 -8.47
N ILE A 176 -14.64 -3.00 -8.75
CA ILE A 176 -15.12 -4.19 -9.47
C ILE A 176 -14.49 -4.32 -10.87
N PRO A 177 -14.58 -3.34 -11.79
CA PRO A 177 -14.01 -3.48 -13.12
C PRO A 177 -12.49 -3.67 -13.10
N GLY A 178 -11.78 -2.95 -12.21
CA GLY A 178 -10.33 -3.08 -12.08
C GLY A 178 -9.92 -4.46 -11.58
N ALA A 179 -10.60 -4.98 -10.55
CA ALA A 179 -10.34 -6.32 -10.00
C ALA A 179 -10.69 -7.42 -11.00
N CYS A 180 -11.83 -7.30 -11.69
CA CYS A 180 -12.24 -8.22 -12.76
C CYS A 180 -11.23 -8.24 -13.91
N TYR A 181 -10.72 -7.08 -14.34
CA TYR A 181 -9.68 -7.02 -15.39
C TYR A 181 -8.43 -7.80 -15.00
N PHE A 182 -7.91 -7.60 -13.78
CA PHE A 182 -6.72 -8.33 -13.33
C PHE A 182 -6.98 -9.81 -13.13
N LEU A 183 -8.17 -10.19 -12.65
CA LEU A 183 -8.55 -11.59 -12.49
C LEU A 183 -8.64 -12.28 -13.85
N TRP A 184 -9.36 -11.69 -14.79
CA TRP A 184 -9.49 -12.17 -16.17
C TRP A 184 -8.13 -12.35 -16.84
N ARG A 185 -7.26 -11.34 -16.75
CA ARG A 185 -5.91 -11.41 -17.30
C ARG A 185 -5.11 -12.56 -16.71
N ARG A 186 -5.24 -12.78 -15.40
CA ARG A 186 -4.48 -13.83 -14.70
C ARG A 186 -4.91 -15.23 -15.11
N MET A 187 -6.17 -15.41 -15.50
CA MET A 187 -6.67 -16.67 -16.04
C MET A 187 -6.26 -16.90 -17.51
N LYS A 188 -5.89 -15.85 -18.25
CA LYS A 188 -5.63 -15.94 -19.70
C LYS A 188 -4.14 -15.90 -20.10
N ASP A 189 -3.29 -15.22 -19.33
CA ASP A 189 -1.86 -15.14 -19.61
C ASP A 189 -1.13 -16.46 -19.24
N ARG A 190 -0.72 -17.25 -20.25
CA ARG A 190 -0.04 -18.56 -20.05
C ARG A 190 1.21 -18.49 -19.16
N GLY A 191 1.99 -17.40 -19.24
CA GLY A 191 3.17 -17.18 -18.39
C GLY A 191 2.84 -16.77 -16.95
N ALA A 192 1.62 -16.31 -16.67
CA ALA A 192 1.17 -16.04 -15.31
C ALA A 192 0.73 -17.33 -14.62
N ILE A 193 0.08 -18.25 -15.35
CA ILE A 193 -0.49 -19.50 -14.83
C ILE A 193 0.60 -20.43 -14.26
N THR A 194 1.78 -20.50 -14.89
CA THR A 194 2.85 -21.44 -14.50
C THR A 194 3.57 -21.10 -13.20
N GLY A 195 3.44 -19.87 -12.70
CA GLY A 195 4.08 -19.41 -11.44
C GLY A 195 3.12 -18.87 -10.38
N GLN A 196 1.81 -18.99 -10.61
CA GLN A 196 0.78 -18.39 -9.77
C GLN A 196 0.49 -19.22 -8.52
N ARG A 197 0.48 -18.56 -7.36
CA ARG A 197 0.03 -19.17 -6.11
C ARG A 197 -1.40 -18.74 -5.84
N PHE A 198 -2.34 -19.68 -5.86
CA PHE A 198 -3.77 -19.36 -5.82
C PHE A 198 -4.13 -18.41 -4.66
N ALA A 199 -3.73 -18.79 -3.44
CA ALA A 199 -3.98 -18.04 -2.22
C ALA A 199 -3.36 -16.63 -2.24
N TYR A 200 -2.17 -16.47 -2.81
CA TYR A 200 -1.47 -15.18 -2.77
C TYR A 200 -1.91 -14.22 -3.88
N ASP A 201 -2.42 -14.76 -4.99
CA ASP A 201 -2.61 -14.01 -6.22
C ASP A 201 -4.06 -13.83 -6.66
N LEU A 202 -4.97 -14.78 -6.43
CA LEU A 202 -6.39 -14.63 -6.79
C LEU A 202 -7.21 -14.21 -5.58
N VAL A 203 -7.04 -14.85 -4.42
CA VAL A 203 -7.82 -14.55 -3.21
C VAL A 203 -7.89 -13.04 -2.91
N PRO A 204 -6.83 -12.23 -3.01
CA PRO A 204 -6.95 -10.79 -2.79
C PRO A 204 -7.89 -10.10 -3.79
N LEU A 205 -7.89 -10.54 -5.06
CA LEU A 205 -8.77 -9.97 -6.09
C LEU A 205 -10.22 -10.43 -5.89
N ILE A 206 -10.47 -11.71 -5.59
CA ILE A 206 -11.84 -12.16 -5.34
C ILE A 206 -12.38 -11.54 -4.05
N ALA A 207 -11.56 -11.37 -3.01
CA ALA A 207 -11.96 -10.70 -1.78
C ALA A 207 -12.42 -9.26 -2.04
N LEU A 208 -11.67 -8.48 -2.85
CA LEU A 208 -12.09 -7.15 -3.26
C LEU A 208 -13.41 -7.14 -4.02
N ILE A 209 -13.61 -8.10 -4.93
CA ILE A 209 -14.88 -8.25 -5.67
C ILE A 209 -16.03 -8.60 -4.71
N VAL A 210 -15.83 -9.59 -3.82
CA VAL A 210 -16.85 -10.04 -2.86
C VAL A 210 -17.26 -8.87 -1.96
N ILE A 211 -16.31 -8.15 -1.36
CA ILE A 211 -16.61 -6.98 -0.53
C ILE A 211 -17.39 -5.92 -1.32
N SER A 212 -16.94 -5.61 -2.54
CA SER A 212 -17.57 -4.55 -3.35
C SER A 212 -18.99 -4.93 -3.79
N VAL A 213 -19.18 -6.17 -4.24
CA VAL A 213 -20.49 -6.68 -4.69
C VAL A 213 -21.45 -6.79 -3.51
N THR A 214 -21.01 -7.35 -2.39
CA THR A 214 -21.87 -7.46 -1.19
C THR A 214 -22.23 -6.09 -0.62
N GLY A 215 -21.32 -5.11 -0.68
CA GLY A 215 -21.62 -3.72 -0.32
C GLY A 215 -22.70 -3.11 -1.20
N LEU A 216 -22.59 -3.25 -2.53
CA LEU A 216 -23.64 -2.79 -3.46
C LEU A 216 -24.97 -3.52 -3.27
N LEU A 217 -24.92 -4.81 -2.93
CA LEU A 217 -26.13 -5.60 -2.66
C LEU A 217 -26.86 -5.15 -1.39
N LEU A 218 -26.16 -4.58 -0.40
CA LEU A 218 -26.81 -3.96 0.76
C LEU A 218 -27.63 -2.74 0.34
N THR A 219 -27.03 -1.85 -0.47
CA THR A 219 -27.72 -0.68 -1.04
C THR A 219 -28.90 -1.12 -1.92
N PHE A 220 -28.70 -2.15 -2.75
CA PHE A 220 -29.76 -2.71 -3.57
C PHE A 220 -30.91 -3.30 -2.73
N SER A 221 -30.58 -4.07 -1.69
CA SER A 221 -31.56 -4.66 -0.78
C SER A 221 -32.39 -3.58 -0.07
N SER A 222 -31.75 -2.50 0.42
CA SER A 222 -32.46 -1.41 1.09
C SER A 222 -33.38 -0.62 0.15
N ILE A 223 -32.97 -0.40 -1.10
CA ILE A 223 -33.73 0.44 -2.04
C ILE A 223 -34.81 -0.36 -2.78
N PHE A 224 -34.49 -1.56 -3.27
CA PHE A 224 -35.36 -2.31 -4.18
C PHE A 224 -36.10 -3.46 -3.49
N LEU A 225 -35.48 -4.11 -2.51
CA LEU A 225 -36.06 -5.25 -1.80
C LEU A 225 -36.70 -4.85 -0.46
N HIS A 226 -36.77 -3.55 -0.16
CA HIS A 226 -37.29 -3.03 1.11
C HIS A 226 -36.67 -3.73 2.33
N GLY A 227 -35.37 -4.06 2.26
CA GLY A 227 -34.63 -4.75 3.32
C GLY A 227 -34.65 -6.29 3.24
N GLY A 228 -35.27 -6.89 2.22
CA GLY A 228 -35.27 -8.33 2.02
C GLY A 228 -33.85 -8.92 1.96
N GLY A 229 -33.53 -9.82 2.89
CA GLY A 229 -32.21 -10.47 3.00
C GLY A 229 -31.07 -9.57 3.49
N TYR A 230 -31.37 -8.34 3.95
CA TYR A 230 -30.35 -7.36 4.35
C TYR A 230 -29.44 -7.88 5.47
N GLU A 231 -30.01 -8.50 6.51
CA GLU A 231 -29.24 -9.00 7.65
C GLU A 231 -28.21 -10.06 7.25
N PHE A 232 -28.62 -11.03 6.42
CA PHE A 232 -27.71 -12.04 5.88
C PHE A 232 -26.59 -11.40 5.06
N LEU A 233 -26.94 -10.47 4.16
CA LEU A 233 -25.97 -9.74 3.34
C LEU A 233 -25.01 -8.91 4.20
N ALA A 234 -25.50 -8.32 5.29
CA ALA A 234 -24.70 -7.48 6.18
C ALA A 234 -23.67 -8.31 6.94
N ILE A 235 -24.09 -9.47 7.47
CA ILE A 235 -23.18 -10.43 8.11
C ILE A 235 -22.15 -10.95 7.10
N PHE A 236 -22.59 -11.33 5.90
CA PHE A 236 -21.70 -11.86 4.87
C PHE A 236 -20.68 -10.81 4.39
N HIS A 237 -21.11 -9.55 4.21
CA HIS A 237 -20.24 -8.42 3.91
C HIS A 237 -19.23 -8.20 5.05
N MET A 238 -19.69 -8.13 6.29
CA MET A 238 -18.86 -7.93 7.48
C MET A 238 -17.76 -8.99 7.59
N VAL A 239 -18.14 -10.26 7.50
CA VAL A 239 -17.21 -11.39 7.55
C VAL A 239 -16.16 -11.26 6.44
N SER A 240 -16.59 -10.95 5.21
CA SER A 240 -15.70 -10.76 4.07
C SER A 240 -14.69 -9.62 4.30
N VAL A 241 -15.12 -8.49 4.85
CA VAL A 241 -14.27 -7.35 5.18
C VAL A 241 -13.28 -7.72 6.30
N VAL A 242 -13.75 -8.26 7.41
CA VAL A 242 -12.93 -8.61 8.58
C VAL A 242 -11.80 -9.58 8.19
N PHE A 243 -12.13 -10.67 7.48
CA PHE A 243 -11.11 -11.63 7.04
C PHE A 243 -10.11 -11.00 6.06
N THR A 244 -10.58 -10.10 5.19
CA THR A 244 -9.69 -9.38 4.27
C THR A 244 -8.73 -8.46 5.01
N LEU A 245 -9.22 -7.70 6.02
CA LEU A 245 -8.37 -6.84 6.84
C LEU A 245 -7.30 -7.63 7.59
N ILE A 246 -7.66 -8.79 8.15
CA ILE A 246 -6.73 -9.71 8.81
C ILE A 246 -5.68 -10.25 7.84
N TYR A 247 -6.07 -10.50 6.59
CA TYR A 247 -5.19 -11.03 5.55
C TYR A 247 -4.19 -10.01 4.99
N ILE A 248 -4.55 -8.72 4.88
CA ILE A 248 -3.70 -7.65 4.29
C ILE A 248 -2.21 -7.69 4.71
N PRO A 249 -1.84 -7.73 6.02
CA PRO A 249 -0.44 -7.66 6.43
C PRO A 249 0.38 -8.91 6.07
N PHE A 250 -0.28 -10.04 5.88
CA PHE A 250 0.36 -11.33 5.59
C PHE A 250 0.26 -11.73 4.11
N GLY A 251 -0.61 -11.06 3.36
CA GLY A 251 -0.82 -11.29 1.94
C GLY A 251 -0.02 -10.36 1.04
N LYS A 252 -0.38 -10.40 -0.25
CA LYS A 252 0.21 -9.56 -1.29
C LYS A 252 -0.01 -8.07 -1.06
N PHE A 253 -1.09 -7.67 -0.39
CA PHE A 253 -1.41 -6.27 -0.14
C PHE A 253 -0.44 -5.54 0.79
N PHE A 254 0.44 -6.24 1.51
CA PHE A 254 1.48 -5.60 2.31
C PHE A 254 2.37 -4.64 1.50
N HIS A 255 2.52 -4.86 0.18
CA HIS A 255 3.25 -3.94 -0.69
C HIS A 255 2.67 -2.52 -0.70
N ILE A 256 1.38 -2.34 -0.41
CA ILE A 256 0.71 -1.03 -0.31
C ILE A 256 1.38 -0.19 0.78
N VAL A 257 1.71 -0.82 1.92
CA VAL A 257 2.37 -0.14 3.05
C VAL A 257 3.85 0.10 2.79
N GLN A 258 4.52 -0.78 2.03
CA GLN A 258 5.93 -0.62 1.69
C GLN A 258 6.17 0.47 0.64
N ARG A 259 5.22 0.72 -0.25
CA ARG A 259 5.39 1.59 -1.42
C ARG A 259 5.74 3.05 -1.10
N PRO A 260 5.17 3.69 -0.05
CA PRO A 260 5.62 5.01 0.40
C PRO A 260 7.12 5.08 0.70
N ALA A 261 7.70 4.03 1.30
CA ALA A 261 9.14 3.99 1.57
C ALA A 261 9.98 3.97 0.28
N ALA A 262 9.43 3.48 -0.82
CA ALA A 262 10.09 3.52 -2.12
C ALA A 262 10.27 4.94 -2.67
N VAL A 263 9.44 5.91 -2.27
CA VAL A 263 9.62 7.31 -2.66
C VAL A 263 10.90 7.88 -2.06
N GLY A 264 11.19 7.60 -0.79
CA GLY A 264 12.45 7.99 -0.15
C GLY A 264 13.67 7.40 -0.87
N MET A 265 13.58 6.13 -1.30
CA MET A 265 14.65 5.51 -2.09
C MET A 265 14.84 6.16 -3.47
N GLN A 266 13.76 6.54 -4.16
CA GLN A 266 13.84 7.25 -5.43
C GLN A 266 14.44 8.64 -5.27
N LEU A 267 14.09 9.34 -4.18
CA LEU A 267 14.65 10.64 -3.84
C LEU A 267 16.16 10.53 -3.61
N PHE A 268 16.62 9.53 -2.84
CA PHE A 268 18.04 9.25 -2.64
C PHE A 268 18.78 9.04 -3.97
N LYS A 269 18.23 8.22 -4.88
CA LYS A 269 18.82 7.99 -6.21
C LYS A 269 18.87 9.25 -7.06
N TYR A 270 17.84 10.09 -6.98
CA TYR A 270 17.77 11.34 -7.72
C TYR A 270 18.84 12.33 -7.24
N THR A 271 18.93 12.57 -5.93
CA THR A 271 19.93 13.48 -5.35
C THR A 271 21.35 12.98 -5.57
N ALA A 272 21.59 11.66 -5.41
CA ALA A 272 22.91 11.07 -5.63
C ALA A 272 23.42 11.25 -7.07
N ARG A 273 22.51 11.33 -8.06
CA ARG A 273 22.87 11.53 -9.48
C ARG A 273 23.14 12.98 -9.85
N GLN A 274 22.68 13.94 -9.05
CA GLN A 274 22.91 15.36 -9.32
C GLN A 274 24.26 15.83 -8.77
N ASP A 275 24.64 15.32 -7.60
CA ASP A 275 25.78 15.87 -6.85
C ASP A 275 27.05 15.02 -6.95
N GLN A 276 27.00 13.81 -7.50
CA GLN A 276 28.13 12.87 -7.38
C GLN A 276 28.59 12.26 -8.69
N GLN A 277 29.90 12.00 -8.73
CA GLN A 277 30.55 11.33 -9.85
C GLN A 277 30.02 9.90 -10.02
N ILE A 278 29.86 9.51 -11.28
CA ILE A 278 29.48 8.16 -11.67
C ILE A 278 30.66 7.24 -11.40
N PHE A 279 30.42 6.16 -10.68
CA PHE A 279 31.41 5.11 -10.43
C PHE A 279 31.54 4.24 -11.67
N SER A 280 32.75 4.14 -12.21
CA SER A 280 33.09 3.33 -13.38
C SER A 280 33.52 1.92 -13.01
N CYS A 281 33.28 0.98 -13.92
CA CYS A 281 33.66 -0.42 -13.75
C CYS A 281 35.18 -0.59 -13.72
N ARG A 282 35.70 -1.27 -12.69
CA ARG A 282 37.15 -1.52 -12.54
C ARG A 282 37.81 -2.29 -13.69
N ARG A 283 37.02 -3.02 -14.50
CA ARG A 283 37.53 -3.82 -15.64
C ARG A 283 37.35 -3.15 -16.99
N CYS A 284 36.20 -2.54 -17.25
CA CYS A 284 35.84 -2.04 -18.58
C CYS A 284 35.57 -0.54 -18.61
N GLU A 285 35.75 0.16 -17.49
CA GLU A 285 35.56 1.61 -17.30
C GLU A 285 34.16 2.15 -17.58
N GLU A 286 33.26 1.30 -18.08
CA GLU A 286 31.87 1.62 -18.32
C GLU A 286 31.17 2.06 -17.02
N PRO A 287 30.33 3.11 -17.06
CA PRO A 287 29.60 3.60 -15.89
C PRO A 287 28.70 2.51 -15.28
N ILE A 288 28.80 2.33 -13.95
CA ILE A 288 27.97 1.38 -13.19
C ILE A 288 26.77 2.10 -12.58
N ASP A 289 27.01 2.97 -11.61
CA ASP A 289 26.02 3.79 -10.90
C ASP A 289 26.77 4.86 -10.09
N THR A 290 26.08 5.63 -9.26
CA THR A 290 26.69 6.63 -8.36
C THR A 290 27.51 5.96 -7.24
N GLY A 291 28.58 6.63 -6.79
CA GLY A 291 29.40 6.15 -5.66
C GLY A 291 28.61 5.72 -4.40
N PRO A 292 27.61 6.48 -3.92
CA PRO A 292 26.80 6.12 -2.77
C PRO A 292 25.96 4.88 -2.98
N TYR A 293 25.55 4.61 -4.22
CA TYR A 293 24.81 3.41 -4.56
C TYR A 293 25.71 2.18 -4.48
N VAL A 294 26.93 2.27 -5.03
CA VAL A 294 27.94 1.20 -4.93
C VAL A 294 28.31 0.94 -3.47
N GLU A 295 28.57 1.99 -2.68
CA GLU A 295 28.90 1.82 -1.26
C GLU A 295 27.70 1.32 -0.43
N ASN A 296 26.46 1.68 -0.79
CA ASN A 296 25.27 1.07 -0.17
C ASN A 296 25.24 -0.44 -0.41
N LEU A 297 25.50 -0.87 -1.64
CA LEU A 297 25.53 -2.29 -2.00
C LEU A 297 26.65 -3.02 -1.23
N ARG A 298 27.87 -2.45 -1.21
CA ARG A 298 28.99 -3.00 -0.43
C ARG A 298 28.66 -3.11 1.05
N GLY A 299 28.15 -2.04 1.64
CA GLY A 299 27.71 -2.02 3.04
C GLY A 299 26.67 -3.10 3.32
N THR A 300 25.68 -3.28 2.44
CA THR A 300 24.69 -4.36 2.57
C THR A 300 25.33 -5.74 2.51
N MET A 301 26.32 -5.94 1.63
CA MET A 301 27.06 -7.21 1.53
C MET A 301 27.86 -7.49 2.81
N ARG A 302 28.54 -6.47 3.36
CA ARG A 302 29.24 -6.57 4.65
C ARG A 302 28.28 -6.87 5.80
N ASP A 303 27.14 -6.18 5.87
CA ASP A 303 26.11 -6.43 6.90
C ASP A 303 25.53 -7.86 6.81
N LEU A 304 25.55 -8.48 5.62
CA LEU A 304 25.14 -9.86 5.38
C LEU A 304 26.31 -10.87 5.49
N SER A 305 27.52 -10.42 5.80
CA SER A 305 28.74 -11.25 5.83
C SER A 305 28.96 -12.00 4.51
N LEU A 306 28.70 -11.31 3.39
CA LEU A 306 29.01 -11.78 2.04
C LEU A 306 30.43 -11.30 1.71
N ASP A 307 31.44 -12.17 1.89
CA ASP A 307 32.89 -11.89 1.77
C ASP A 307 33.39 -11.55 0.35
N PHE A 308 32.59 -10.82 -0.43
CA PHE A 308 32.84 -10.50 -1.83
C PHE A 308 32.31 -9.11 -2.22
N ASP A 309 32.32 -8.14 -1.30
CA ASP A 309 31.82 -6.78 -1.52
C ASP A 309 32.57 -6.02 -2.64
N GLU A 310 33.86 -6.32 -2.85
CA GLU A 310 34.67 -5.80 -3.96
C GLU A 310 34.02 -6.03 -5.34
N TRP A 311 33.21 -7.09 -5.48
CA TRP A 311 32.51 -7.34 -6.73
C TRP A 311 31.49 -6.24 -7.04
N ALA A 312 31.03 -5.44 -6.08
CA ALA A 312 30.15 -4.30 -6.35
C ALA A 312 30.76 -3.29 -7.34
N GLU A 313 32.09 -3.24 -7.45
CA GLU A 313 32.85 -2.35 -8.36
C GLU A 313 32.90 -2.82 -9.82
N TYR A 314 32.28 -3.97 -10.13
CA TYR A 314 32.23 -4.55 -11.47
C TYR A 314 30.81 -4.49 -12.07
N CYS A 315 30.70 -4.12 -13.35
CA CYS A 315 29.42 -4.12 -14.05
C CYS A 315 28.87 -5.56 -14.23
N PRO A 316 27.54 -5.74 -14.35
CA PRO A 316 26.93 -7.07 -14.49
C PRO A 316 27.46 -7.91 -15.67
N ARG A 317 27.95 -7.26 -16.74
CA ARG A 317 28.60 -7.93 -17.87
C ARG A 317 29.96 -8.48 -17.46
N CYS A 318 30.83 -7.65 -16.88
CA CYS A 318 32.16 -8.06 -16.44
C CYS A 318 32.10 -9.17 -15.37
N LYS A 319 31.13 -9.12 -14.45
CA LYS A 319 30.86 -10.20 -13.49
C LYS A 319 30.61 -11.53 -14.18
N ARG A 320 29.73 -11.55 -15.19
CA ARG A 320 29.40 -12.74 -15.97
C ARG A 320 30.61 -13.29 -16.71
N VAL A 321 31.42 -12.41 -17.34
CA VAL A 321 32.63 -12.83 -18.05
C VAL A 321 33.66 -13.41 -17.09
N LEU A 322 33.97 -12.73 -15.97
CA LEU A 322 34.94 -13.21 -14.98
C LEU A 322 34.52 -14.56 -14.39
N ARG A 323 33.23 -14.71 -14.04
CA ARG A 323 32.69 -15.99 -13.57
C ARG A 323 32.79 -17.08 -14.64
N GLY A 324 32.46 -16.77 -15.89
CA GLY A 324 32.56 -17.72 -17.01
C GLY A 324 34.01 -18.17 -17.27
N SER A 325 34.96 -17.23 -17.29
CA SER A 325 36.38 -17.51 -17.45
C SER A 325 36.94 -18.35 -16.29
N ALA A 326 36.54 -18.06 -15.05
CA ALA A 326 36.92 -18.85 -13.88
C ALA A 326 36.34 -20.27 -13.94
N TYR A 327 35.08 -20.41 -14.38
CA TYR A 327 34.44 -21.72 -14.54
C TYR A 327 35.13 -22.56 -15.63
N LEU A 328 35.45 -21.97 -16.79
CA LEU A 328 36.17 -22.63 -17.87
C LEU A 328 37.57 -23.09 -17.42
N SER A 329 38.31 -22.23 -16.72
CA SER A 329 39.68 -22.52 -16.31
C SER A 329 39.79 -23.50 -15.13
N ARG A 330 38.84 -23.48 -14.19
CA ARG A 330 38.89 -24.29 -12.96
C ARG A 330 38.04 -25.56 -13.01
N VAL A 331 36.88 -25.53 -13.68
CA VAL A 331 35.92 -26.64 -13.68
C VAL A 331 35.93 -27.39 -15.01
N LYS A 332 35.97 -26.66 -16.13
CA LYS A 332 35.94 -27.23 -17.48
C LYS A 332 37.29 -27.12 -18.20
N LYS A 333 38.38 -27.35 -17.48
CA LYS A 333 39.73 -27.24 -18.04
C LYS A 333 39.89 -28.24 -19.19
N GLY A 334 40.13 -27.75 -20.41
CA GLY A 334 40.26 -28.57 -21.62
C GLY A 334 38.98 -28.75 -22.44
N PHE A 335 37.85 -28.23 -21.99
CA PHE A 335 36.62 -28.17 -22.78
C PHE A 335 36.75 -27.06 -23.83
N LYS A 336 36.89 -27.42 -25.10
CA LYS A 336 36.90 -26.48 -26.24
C LYS A 336 35.50 -26.24 -26.76
#